data_AF-A0A662XAC3-F1
#
_entry.id   AF-A0A662XAC3-F1
#
_cell.length_a   1.000
_cell.length_b   1.000
_cell.length_c   1.000
_cell.angle_alpha   90.00
_cell.angle_beta   90.00
_cell.angle_gamma   90.00
#
_symmetry.space_group_name_H-M   'P 1'
#
loop_
_entity.id
_entity.type
_entity.pdbx_description
1 polymer ?
#
loop_
_entity_poly.entity_id
_entity_poly.type
_entity_poly.pdbx_seq_one_letter_code
_entity_poly.pdbx_strand_id
1 'polypeptide(L)'
;MGNKRWIGEEEYGRQSVEQCMKGVKSKLYAYASATLKTKTATQVESKCIELEASYKEYKTKLNRSGLGLKETDPSSIKGVSDTPLPPGNGLSAENADNEPIADDALSKPASTTGAKRALEGLRNPPPVVRMLEGLREDRERERAKRHKVKMDLREEEVQLKRQQFDLLKEELRLKEKKMDRQFKLMGQQIALQAKQLELEVSKRA
;
A
#
# COMPACT_ATOMS: atom_id res chain seq x y z
N MET A 1 -31.51 8.58 -8.17
CA MET A 1 -31.03 7.22 -7.83
C MET A 1 -31.62 6.84 -6.49
N GLY A 2 -32.42 5.77 -6.45
CA GLY A 2 -33.30 5.43 -5.33
C GLY A 2 -32.54 5.04 -4.06
N ASN A 3 -32.94 5.65 -2.95
CA ASN A 3 -32.46 5.32 -1.62
C ASN A 3 -33.03 3.93 -1.24
N LYS A 4 -32.24 2.86 -1.42
CA LYS A 4 -32.62 1.51 -0.97
C LYS A 4 -32.55 1.47 0.55
N ARG A 5 -33.69 1.73 1.19
CA ARG A 5 -33.83 1.64 2.63
C ARG A 5 -33.75 0.15 3.00
N TRP A 6 -32.80 -0.21 3.86
CA TRP A 6 -32.60 -1.58 4.36
C TRP A 6 -33.93 -2.11 4.92
N ILE A 7 -34.32 -3.32 4.50
CA ILE A 7 -35.58 -3.95 4.93
C ILE A 7 -35.30 -4.65 6.28
N GLY A 8 -36.27 -4.71 7.18
CA GLY A 8 -36.08 -5.14 8.58
C GLY A 8 -35.36 -6.49 8.79
N GLU A 9 -35.44 -7.43 7.84
CA GLU A 9 -34.68 -8.69 7.88
C GLU A 9 -33.18 -8.49 7.68
N GLU A 10 -32.77 -7.54 6.83
CA GLU A 10 -31.35 -7.21 6.60
C GLU A 10 -30.77 -6.43 7.79
N GLU A 11 -31.59 -5.60 8.45
CA GLU A 11 -31.22 -4.93 9.70
C GLU A 11 -31.05 -5.93 10.85
N TYR A 12 -31.93 -6.92 10.95
CA TYR A 12 -31.81 -8.01 11.92
C TYR A 12 -30.57 -8.87 11.66
N GLY A 13 -30.30 -9.22 10.40
CA GLY A 13 -29.08 -9.91 10.00
C GLY A 13 -27.82 -9.13 10.38
N ARG A 14 -27.82 -7.81 10.13
CA ARG A 14 -26.73 -6.91 10.54
C ARG A 14 -26.52 -6.89 12.05
N GLN A 15 -27.59 -6.77 12.83
CA GLN A 15 -27.51 -6.77 14.30
C GLN A 15 -27.03 -8.12 14.86
N SER A 16 -27.50 -9.24 14.30
CA SER A 16 -27.09 -10.58 14.67
C SER A 16 -25.60 -10.83 14.39
N VAL A 17 -25.13 -10.43 13.20
CA VAL A 17 -23.70 -10.46 12.84
C VAL A 17 -22.88 -9.58 13.78
N GLU A 18 -23.39 -8.41 14.14
CA GLU A 18 -22.71 -7.50 15.07
C GLU A 18 -22.59 -8.09 16.48
N GLN A 19 -23.63 -8.76 16.99
CA GLN A 19 -23.58 -9.47 18.28
C GLN A 19 -22.63 -10.67 18.24
N CYS A 20 -22.66 -11.46 17.17
CA CYS A 20 -21.73 -12.57 16.98
C CYS A 20 -20.27 -12.08 16.95
N MET A 21 -20.00 -11.01 16.20
CA MET A 21 -18.70 -10.37 16.13
C MET A 21 -18.23 -9.81 17.48
N LYS A 22 -19.13 -9.22 18.29
CA LYS A 22 -18.80 -8.77 19.65
C LYS A 22 -18.33 -9.93 20.52
N GLY A 23 -19.01 -11.08 20.47
CA GLY A 23 -18.61 -12.29 21.18
C GLY A 23 -17.25 -12.83 20.73
N VAL A 24 -16.97 -12.80 19.43
CA VAL A 24 -15.67 -13.22 18.86
C VAL A 24 -14.55 -12.26 19.26
N LYS A 25 -14.75 -10.94 19.16
CA LYS A 25 -13.77 -9.93 19.56
C LYS A 25 -13.40 -10.04 21.04
N SER A 26 -14.40 -10.25 21.92
CA SER A 26 -14.17 -10.43 23.36
C SER A 26 -13.28 -11.65 23.65
N LYS A 27 -13.54 -12.79 23.01
CA LYS A 27 -12.69 -14.00 23.13
C LYS A 27 -11.26 -13.77 22.61
N LEU A 28 -11.12 -13.01 21.52
CA LEU A 28 -9.84 -12.61 20.95
C LEU A 28 -9.03 -11.74 21.90
N TYR A 29 -9.64 -10.75 22.56
CA TYR A 29 -8.97 -9.90 23.54
C TYR A 29 -8.57 -10.67 24.79
N ALA A 30 -9.41 -11.59 25.26
CA ALA A 30 -9.06 -12.49 26.35
C ALA A 30 -7.86 -13.37 26.00
N TYR A 31 -7.83 -13.96 24.81
CA TYR A 31 -6.71 -14.77 24.32
C TYR A 31 -5.42 -13.95 24.15
N ALA A 32 -5.53 -12.75 23.56
CA ALA A 32 -4.41 -11.84 23.40
C ALA A 32 -3.87 -11.35 24.76
N SER A 33 -4.73 -11.14 25.75
CA SER A 33 -4.30 -10.83 27.13
C SER A 33 -3.59 -11.99 27.81
N ALA A 34 -4.01 -13.23 27.55
CA ALA A 34 -3.31 -14.42 28.06
C ALA A 34 -1.90 -14.57 27.44
N THR A 35 -1.73 -14.10 26.20
CA THR A 35 -0.44 -14.08 25.50
C THR A 35 0.44 -12.91 25.97
N LEU A 36 -0.18 -11.74 26.16
CA LEU A 36 0.44 -10.52 26.66
C LEU A 36 0.35 -10.48 28.19
N LYS A 37 1.20 -11.28 28.85
CA LYS A 37 1.22 -11.53 30.32
C LYS A 37 1.14 -10.29 31.22
N THR A 38 1.38 -9.09 30.68
CA THR A 38 1.39 -7.81 31.41
C THR A 38 0.19 -6.91 31.12
N LYS A 39 -0.78 -7.32 30.29
CA LYS A 39 -1.89 -6.47 29.82
C LYS A 39 -3.23 -7.17 29.98
N THR A 40 -4.23 -6.45 30.49
CA THR A 40 -5.58 -6.98 30.66
C THR A 40 -6.37 -6.94 29.35
N ALA A 41 -7.42 -7.76 29.22
CA ALA A 41 -8.26 -7.81 28.03
C ALA A 41 -8.83 -6.42 27.65
N THR A 42 -9.20 -5.60 28.63
CA THR A 42 -9.69 -4.22 28.43
C THR A 42 -8.63 -3.29 27.85
N GLN A 43 -7.37 -3.46 28.26
CA GLN A 43 -6.25 -2.68 27.72
C GLN A 43 -5.95 -3.08 26.27
N VAL A 44 -6.03 -4.38 25.98
CA VAL A 44 -5.89 -4.90 24.60
C VAL A 44 -7.01 -4.37 23.71
N GLU A 45 -8.26 -4.43 24.19
CA GLU A 45 -9.42 -3.89 23.48
C GLU A 45 -9.26 -2.40 23.16
N SER A 46 -8.89 -1.60 24.16
CA SER A 46 -8.67 -0.15 23.98
C SER A 46 -7.60 0.13 22.93
N LYS A 47 -6.50 -0.63 22.92
CA LYS A 47 -5.43 -0.46 21.92
C LYS A 47 -5.86 -0.88 20.52
N CYS A 48 -6.66 -1.94 20.40
CA CYS A 48 -7.23 -2.37 19.13
C CYS A 48 -8.16 -1.30 18.54
N ILE A 49 -9.00 -0.66 19.36
CA ILE A 49 -9.88 0.44 18.92
C ILE A 49 -9.07 1.64 18.42
N GLU A 50 -8.01 2.03 19.15
CA GLU A 50 -7.11 3.12 18.77
C GLU A 50 -6.44 2.85 17.41
N LEU A 51 -5.93 1.63 17.21
CA LEU A 51 -5.30 1.21 15.96
C LEU A 51 -6.31 1.16 14.80
N GLU A 52 -7.53 0.66 15.03
CA GLU A 52 -8.60 0.67 14.03
C GLU A 52 -8.95 2.11 13.60
N ALA A 53 -9.02 3.06 14.55
CA ALA A 53 -9.28 4.46 14.27
C ALA A 53 -8.14 5.12 13.47
N SER A 54 -6.89 4.91 13.92
CA SER A 54 -5.68 5.40 13.23
C SER A 54 -5.58 4.86 11.80
N TYR A 55 -5.90 3.57 11.61
CA TYR A 55 -5.91 2.95 10.29
C TYR A 55 -6.99 3.53 9.37
N LYS A 56 -8.21 3.78 9.88
CA LYS A 56 -9.27 4.45 9.10
C LYS A 56 -8.87 5.86 8.69
N GLU A 57 -8.23 6.60 9.59
CA GLU A 57 -7.73 7.95 9.30
C GLU A 57 -6.62 7.90 8.25
N TYR A 58 -5.68 6.98 8.39
CA TYR A 58 -4.62 6.73 7.41
C TYR A 58 -5.19 6.39 6.02
N LYS A 59 -6.15 5.47 5.95
CA LYS A 59 -6.82 5.10 4.68
C LYS A 59 -7.52 6.30 4.05
N THR A 60 -8.13 7.16 4.87
CA THR A 60 -8.78 8.40 4.40
C THR A 60 -7.76 9.39 3.85
N LYS A 61 -6.62 9.58 4.53
CA LYS A 61 -5.52 10.44 4.05
C LYS A 61 -4.91 9.91 2.76
N LEU A 62 -4.72 8.60 2.67
CA LEU A 62 -4.22 7.93 1.46
C LEU A 62 -5.16 8.15 0.27
N ASN A 63 -6.47 8.00 0.48
CA ASN A 63 -7.48 8.24 -0.56
C ASN A 63 -7.56 9.71 -1.00
N ARG A 64 -7.27 10.67 -0.12
CA ARG A 64 -7.19 12.10 -0.45
C ARG A 64 -5.89 12.49 -1.16
N SER A 65 -4.81 11.76 -0.91
CA SER A 65 -3.48 12.04 -1.50
C SER A 65 -3.35 11.67 -2.99
N GLY A 66 -4.39 11.10 -3.61
CA GLY A 66 -4.36 10.68 -5.02
C GLY A 66 -3.54 9.40 -5.30
N LEU A 67 -2.88 8.82 -4.28
CA LEU A 67 -2.12 7.57 -4.36
C LEU A 67 -2.94 6.32 -4.03
N GLY A 68 -4.21 6.47 -3.65
CA GLY A 68 -5.11 5.35 -3.40
C GLY A 68 -5.69 4.82 -4.71
N LEU A 69 -5.31 3.60 -5.09
CA LEU A 69 -5.99 2.80 -6.12
C LEU A 69 -7.50 2.88 -5.89
N LYS A 70 -8.23 3.50 -6.82
CA LYS A 70 -9.68 3.46 -6.83
C LYS A 70 -10.07 2.06 -7.28
N GLU A 71 -10.92 1.38 -6.51
CA GLU A 71 -11.43 0.03 -6.81
C GLU A 71 -12.35 -0.01 -8.06
N THR A 72 -12.49 1.11 -8.77
CA THR A 72 -13.25 1.24 -10.00
C THR A 72 -12.36 1.84 -11.08
N ASP A 73 -11.53 1.02 -11.71
CA ASP A 73 -11.15 1.23 -13.10
C ASP A 73 -11.19 -0.13 -13.82
N PRO A 74 -11.96 -0.25 -14.92
CA PRO A 74 -12.02 -1.48 -15.69
C PRO A 74 -10.69 -1.73 -16.39
N SER A 75 -10.22 -2.97 -16.29
CA SER A 75 -9.03 -3.47 -16.97
C SER A 75 -9.13 -3.22 -18.48
N SER A 76 -8.30 -2.34 -19.03
CA SER A 76 -8.03 -2.32 -20.46
C SER A 76 -6.62 -1.83 -20.74
N ILE A 77 -5.70 -2.79 -20.85
CA ILE A 77 -4.47 -2.60 -21.61
C ILE A 77 -4.89 -2.55 -23.08
N LYS A 78 -4.83 -1.37 -23.68
CA LYS A 78 -4.80 -1.23 -25.14
C LYS A 78 -3.86 -0.10 -25.53
N GLY A 79 -2.81 -0.46 -26.26
CA GLY A 79 -2.24 0.34 -27.33
C GLY A 79 -1.35 1.51 -26.93
N VAL A 80 -0.05 1.30 -27.09
CA VAL A 80 0.92 2.34 -27.47
C VAL A 80 0.47 3.06 -28.75
N SER A 81 0.34 4.39 -28.72
CA SER A 81 0.90 5.32 -29.70
C SER A 81 0.43 6.77 -29.46
N ASP A 82 1.38 7.69 -29.64
CA ASP A 82 1.25 9.13 -29.92
C ASP A 82 1.06 10.12 -28.76
N THR A 83 2.14 10.89 -28.56
CA THR A 83 2.19 12.18 -27.87
C THR A 83 1.32 13.21 -28.62
N PRO A 84 0.65 14.15 -27.93
CA PRO A 84 1.27 15.47 -27.79
C PRO A 84 1.10 16.10 -26.40
N LEU A 85 2.07 16.96 -26.06
CA LEU A 85 2.13 17.81 -24.87
C LEU A 85 0.90 18.74 -24.75
N PRO A 86 0.40 19.04 -23.54
CA PRO A 86 -0.49 20.19 -23.33
C PRO A 86 0.31 21.49 -23.08
N PRO A 87 -0.20 22.64 -23.54
CA PRO A 87 0.38 23.96 -23.27
C PRO A 87 0.09 24.43 -21.84
N GLY A 88 0.91 25.35 -21.36
CA GLY A 88 0.97 25.75 -19.96
C GLY A 88 -0.11 26.72 -19.47
N ASN A 89 -0.02 26.87 -18.15
CA ASN A 89 -0.39 28.00 -17.29
C ASN A 89 -1.86 28.26 -16.92
N GLY A 90 -2.06 28.31 -15.60
CA GLY A 90 -2.98 29.22 -14.95
C GLY A 90 -3.43 28.74 -13.59
N LEU A 91 -2.75 29.14 -12.50
CA LEU A 91 -3.42 29.58 -11.27
C LEU A 91 -2.54 30.61 -10.53
N SER A 92 -3.10 31.81 -10.57
CA SER A 92 -2.90 33.07 -9.87
C SER A 92 -2.36 33.07 -8.43
N ALA A 93 -1.51 34.06 -8.17
CA ALA A 93 -1.57 35.07 -7.11
C ALA A 93 -0.54 36.15 -7.58
N GLU A 94 -0.67 37.47 -7.45
CA GLU A 94 -1.42 38.34 -6.55
C GLU A 94 -1.11 39.81 -6.93
N ASN A 95 -2.13 40.67 -6.85
CA ASN A 95 -2.15 42.12 -6.55
C ASN A 95 -1.61 43.21 -7.51
N ALA A 96 -2.42 44.29 -7.52
CA ALA A 96 -2.14 45.72 -7.70
C ALA A 96 -2.18 46.34 -9.11
N ASP A 97 -3.33 47.01 -9.36
CA ASP A 97 -3.45 48.43 -9.74
C ASP A 97 -2.75 48.94 -11.01
N ASN A 98 -3.54 48.92 -12.10
CA ASN A 98 -3.85 50.04 -13.01
C ASN A 98 -2.85 51.21 -13.16
N GLU A 99 -2.22 51.33 -14.34
CA GLU A 99 -1.98 52.59 -15.08
C GLU A 99 -1.84 52.26 -16.59
N PRO A 100 -2.43 53.02 -17.54
CA PRO A 100 -2.51 52.63 -18.95
C PRO A 100 -1.65 53.48 -19.92
N ILE A 101 -1.36 52.89 -21.08
CA ILE A 101 -1.03 53.52 -22.40
C ILE A 101 0.38 54.12 -22.59
N ALA A 102 1.14 53.58 -23.53
CA ALA A 102 1.43 54.23 -24.82
C ALA A 102 2.38 53.39 -25.69
N ASP A 103 2.01 53.26 -26.96
CA ASP A 103 2.79 52.76 -28.08
C ASP A 103 4.16 53.45 -28.18
N ASP A 104 5.24 52.70 -28.46
CA ASP A 104 6.17 53.14 -29.51
C ASP A 104 7.06 52.01 -30.05
N ALA A 105 7.47 52.22 -31.28
CA ALA A 105 7.74 51.24 -32.30
C ALA A 105 9.04 50.44 -32.16
N LEU A 106 8.95 49.22 -32.71
CA LEU A 106 10.04 48.46 -33.28
C LEU A 106 10.93 49.35 -34.18
N SER A 107 12.17 49.58 -33.79
CA SER A 107 13.26 49.84 -34.73
C SER A 107 14.46 48.97 -34.36
N LYS A 108 14.67 47.91 -35.13
CA LYS A 108 15.96 47.23 -35.21
C LYS A 108 17.01 48.22 -35.73
N PRO A 109 18.27 48.09 -35.27
CA PRO A 109 19.23 47.61 -36.25
C PRO A 109 20.06 46.43 -35.71
N ALA A 110 20.27 45.47 -36.60
CA ALA A 110 21.22 44.40 -36.43
C ALA A 110 22.65 44.94 -36.27
N SER A 111 23.40 44.43 -35.29
CA SER A 111 24.86 44.43 -35.37
C SER A 111 25.42 43.05 -35.04
N THR A 112 25.64 42.29 -36.12
CA THR A 112 26.43 41.07 -36.21
C THR A 112 27.92 41.41 -36.06
N THR A 113 28.39 41.69 -34.84
CA THR A 113 29.85 41.71 -34.58
C THR A 113 30.16 41.45 -33.10
N GLY A 114 29.80 40.26 -32.60
CA GLY A 114 30.14 39.85 -31.23
C GLY A 114 30.17 38.35 -30.96
N ALA A 115 29.75 37.52 -31.92
CA ALA A 115 29.51 36.09 -31.70
C ALA A 115 30.78 35.24 -31.49
N LYS A 116 31.99 35.76 -31.78
CA LYS A 116 33.23 34.98 -31.65
C LYS A 116 33.86 35.02 -30.25
N ARG A 117 33.66 36.08 -29.44
CA ARG A 117 34.14 36.11 -28.04
C ARG A 117 33.24 35.35 -27.07
N ALA A 118 31.94 35.23 -27.39
CA ALA A 118 30.99 34.48 -26.58
C ALA A 118 31.25 32.95 -26.63
N LEU A 119 31.92 32.45 -27.67
CA LEU A 119 32.22 31.03 -27.84
C LEU A 119 33.47 30.57 -27.06
N GLU A 120 34.37 31.49 -26.70
CA GLU A 120 35.65 31.15 -26.05
C GLU A 120 35.52 31.03 -24.52
N GLY A 121 34.57 31.75 -23.91
CA GLY A 121 34.18 31.59 -22.50
C GLY A 121 33.38 30.30 -22.19
N LEU A 122 32.92 29.59 -23.23
CA LEU A 122 32.27 28.28 -23.13
C LEU A 122 33.28 27.13 -23.02
N ARG A 123 34.53 27.34 -23.44
CA ARG A 123 35.56 26.28 -23.48
C ARG A 123 36.23 26.05 -22.12
N ASN A 124 36.20 27.06 -21.26
CA ASN A 124 36.67 27.00 -19.87
C ASN A 124 35.75 27.87 -19.01
N PRO A 125 34.70 27.30 -18.40
CA PRO A 125 33.78 28.06 -17.59
C PRO A 125 34.53 28.76 -16.44
N PRO A 126 34.12 29.99 -16.05
CA PRO A 126 34.71 30.70 -14.93
C PRO A 126 34.79 29.81 -13.68
N PRO A 127 35.81 29.97 -12.82
CA PRO A 127 36.00 29.13 -11.64
C PRO A 127 34.74 28.96 -10.77
N VAL A 128 33.96 30.03 -10.63
CA VAL A 128 32.68 30.03 -9.90
C VAL A 128 31.63 29.14 -10.55
N VAL A 129 31.53 29.14 -11.88
CA VAL A 129 30.59 28.29 -12.62
C VAL A 129 30.96 26.82 -12.47
N ARG A 130 32.26 26.48 -12.54
CA ARG A 130 32.77 25.12 -12.30
C ARG A 130 32.48 24.63 -10.88
N MET A 131 32.66 25.50 -9.87
CA MET A 131 32.30 25.18 -8.50
C MET A 131 30.80 24.94 -8.33
N LEU A 132 29.95 25.77 -8.94
CA LEU A 132 28.50 25.61 -8.89
C LEU A 132 28.04 24.32 -9.58
N GLU A 133 28.68 23.94 -10.67
CA GLU A 133 28.42 22.69 -11.40
C GLU A 133 28.84 21.47 -10.56
N GLY A 134 30.04 21.49 -9.97
CA GLY A 134 30.48 20.45 -9.03
C GLY A 134 29.54 20.29 -7.83
N LEU A 135 29.00 21.38 -7.27
CA LEU A 135 28.01 21.33 -6.20
C LEU A 135 26.66 20.73 -6.66
N ARG A 136 26.26 20.94 -7.92
CA ARG A 136 25.07 20.31 -8.49
C ARG A 136 25.28 18.81 -8.67
N GLU A 137 26.42 18.42 -9.21
CA GLU A 137 26.81 17.01 -9.37
C GLU A 137 26.90 16.29 -8.03
N ASP A 138 27.51 16.90 -7.00
CA ASP A 138 27.56 16.32 -5.66
C ASP A 138 26.18 16.12 -5.06
N ARG A 139 25.29 17.10 -5.23
CA ARG A 139 23.90 16.99 -4.78
C ARG A 139 23.16 15.88 -5.53
N GLU A 140 23.42 15.72 -6.82
CA GLU A 140 22.83 14.65 -7.63
C GLU A 140 23.37 13.27 -7.24
N ARG A 141 24.68 13.12 -7.07
CA ARG A 141 25.32 11.92 -6.53
C ARG A 141 24.72 11.53 -5.19
N GLU A 142 24.53 12.50 -4.30
CA GLU A 142 23.99 12.24 -2.97
C GLU A 142 22.50 11.84 -3.01
N ARG A 143 21.71 12.43 -3.90
CA ARG A 143 20.33 11.97 -4.16
C ARG A 143 20.31 10.55 -4.72
N ALA A 144 21.21 10.22 -5.65
CA ALA A 144 21.31 8.89 -6.23
C ALA A 144 21.68 7.83 -5.17
N LYS A 145 22.62 8.14 -4.28
CA LYS A 145 22.96 7.27 -3.14
C LYS A 145 21.75 7.04 -2.23
N ARG A 146 21.04 8.10 -1.82
CA ARG A 146 19.83 7.97 -0.99
C ARG A 146 18.74 7.16 -1.67
N HIS A 147 18.54 7.37 -2.96
CA HIS A 147 17.58 6.59 -3.74
C HIS A 147 17.97 5.11 -3.79
N LYS A 148 19.25 4.81 -4.04
CA LYS A 148 19.77 3.45 -4.05
C LYS A 148 19.54 2.75 -2.71
N VAL A 149 19.95 3.35 -1.61
CA VAL A 149 19.73 2.80 -0.25
C VAL A 149 18.24 2.54 0.00
N LYS A 150 17.36 3.42 -0.46
CA LYS A 150 15.91 3.24 -0.35
C LYS A 150 15.39 2.06 -1.19
N MET A 151 15.95 1.83 -2.37
CA MET A 151 15.59 0.67 -3.19
C MET A 151 16.11 -0.62 -2.56
N ASP A 152 17.36 -0.63 -2.10
CA ASP A 152 17.98 -1.78 -1.44
C ASP A 152 17.15 -2.21 -0.21
N LEU A 153 16.75 -1.25 0.64
CA LEU A 153 15.86 -1.52 1.78
C LEU A 153 14.50 -2.10 1.36
N ARG A 154 13.90 -1.61 0.25
CA ARG A 154 12.65 -2.15 -0.27
C ARG A 154 12.82 -3.57 -0.79
N GLU A 155 13.94 -3.86 -1.43
CA GLU A 155 14.26 -5.22 -1.90
C GLU A 155 14.41 -6.18 -0.72
N GLU A 156 15.13 -5.78 0.33
CA GLU A 156 15.26 -6.55 1.57
C GLU A 156 13.88 -6.81 2.22
N GLU A 157 13.02 -5.80 2.31
CA GLU A 157 11.65 -5.96 2.84
C GLU A 157 10.83 -6.96 2.01
N VAL A 158 10.94 -6.91 0.69
CA VAL A 158 10.26 -7.87 -0.20
C VAL A 158 10.80 -9.27 -0.02
N GLN A 159 12.12 -9.44 0.10
CA GLN A 159 12.75 -10.73 0.35
C GLN A 159 12.31 -11.31 1.70
N LEU A 160 12.29 -10.51 2.75
CA LEU A 160 11.83 -10.95 4.07
C LEU A 160 10.36 -11.42 4.03
N LYS A 161 9.48 -10.68 3.35
CA LYS A 161 8.08 -11.08 3.17
C LYS A 161 7.94 -12.40 2.41
N ARG A 162 8.77 -12.63 1.37
CA ARG A 162 8.80 -13.91 0.65
C ARG A 162 9.21 -15.05 1.57
N GLN A 163 10.27 -14.88 2.35
CA GLN A 163 10.72 -15.90 3.32
C GLN A 163 9.64 -16.21 4.36
N GLN A 164 8.96 -15.19 4.89
CA GLN A 164 7.84 -15.39 5.83
C GLN A 164 6.70 -16.19 5.19
N PHE A 165 6.38 -15.92 3.93
CA PHE A 165 5.36 -16.66 3.20
C PHE A 165 5.76 -18.12 2.97
N ASP A 166 7.03 -18.38 2.64
CA ASP A 166 7.55 -19.73 2.45
C ASP A 166 7.53 -20.54 3.75
N LEU A 167 7.89 -19.91 4.89
CA LEU A 167 7.78 -20.53 6.21
C LEU A 167 6.33 -20.88 6.56
N LEU A 168 5.39 -19.96 6.31
CA LEU A 168 3.96 -20.20 6.56
C LEU A 168 3.43 -21.34 5.69
N LYS A 169 3.88 -21.44 4.44
CA LYS A 169 3.54 -22.52 3.52
C LYS A 169 4.03 -23.88 4.04
N GLU A 170 5.25 -23.96 4.55
CA GLU A 170 5.77 -25.19 5.17
C GLU A 170 5.05 -25.54 6.47
N GLU A 171 4.70 -24.56 7.31
CA GLU A 171 3.91 -24.79 8.52
C GLU A 171 2.54 -25.40 8.18
N LEU A 172 1.86 -24.86 7.16
CA LEU A 172 0.59 -25.40 6.68
C LEU A 172 0.75 -26.84 6.17
N ARG A 173 1.79 -27.11 5.39
CA ARG A 173 2.07 -28.46 4.88
C ARG A 173 2.33 -29.46 6.01
N LEU A 174 3.03 -29.04 7.07
CA LEU A 174 3.26 -29.89 8.24
C LEU A 174 1.96 -30.15 9.02
N LYS A 175 1.09 -29.14 9.15
CA LYS A 175 -0.23 -29.29 9.78
C LYS A 175 -1.11 -30.25 8.98
N GLU A 176 -1.16 -30.12 7.65
CA GLU A 176 -1.86 -31.04 6.76
C GLU A 176 -1.40 -32.48 6.97
N LYS A 177 -0.09 -32.73 6.90
CA LYS A 177 0.48 -34.07 7.18
C LYS A 177 0.13 -34.61 8.56
N LYS A 178 0.07 -33.75 9.57
CA LYS A 178 -0.32 -34.15 10.93
C LYS A 178 -1.79 -34.55 10.97
N MET A 179 -2.66 -33.77 10.33
CA MET A 179 -4.08 -34.09 10.22
C MET A 179 -4.30 -35.40 9.47
N ASP A 180 -3.64 -35.60 8.32
CA ASP A 180 -3.75 -36.84 7.55
C ASP A 180 -3.40 -38.09 8.37
N ARG A 181 -2.33 -37.99 9.18
CA ARG A 181 -1.96 -39.08 10.10
C ARG A 181 -3.04 -39.33 11.15
N GLN A 182 -3.60 -38.27 11.72
CA GLN A 182 -4.70 -38.39 12.69
C GLN A 182 -5.95 -38.98 12.06
N PHE A 183 -6.34 -38.54 10.86
CA PHE A 183 -7.45 -39.10 10.11
C PHE A 183 -7.23 -40.58 9.78
N LYS A 184 -6.02 -40.97 9.39
CA LYS A 184 -5.69 -42.37 9.12
C LYS A 184 -5.85 -43.25 10.35
N LEU A 185 -5.35 -42.80 11.51
CA LEU A 185 -5.50 -43.53 12.77
C LEU A 185 -6.97 -43.63 13.20
N MET A 186 -7.72 -42.53 13.09
CA MET A 186 -9.15 -42.51 13.41
C MET A 186 -9.94 -43.44 12.49
N GLY A 187 -9.64 -43.45 11.18
CA GLY A 187 -10.24 -44.37 10.22
C GLY A 187 -9.95 -45.84 10.56
N GLN A 188 -8.73 -46.16 10.99
CA GLN A 188 -8.39 -47.50 11.47
C GLN A 188 -9.19 -47.88 12.73
N GLN A 189 -9.35 -46.95 13.67
CA GLN A 189 -10.11 -47.17 14.90
C GLN A 189 -11.59 -47.42 14.61
N ILE A 190 -12.19 -46.64 13.71
CA ILE A 190 -13.58 -46.84 13.26
C ILE A 190 -13.73 -48.21 12.59
N ALA A 191 -12.80 -48.62 11.72
CA ALA A 191 -12.84 -49.92 11.07
C ALA A 191 -12.73 -51.09 12.08
N LEU A 192 -11.92 -50.94 13.13
CA LEU A 192 -11.82 -51.93 14.21
C LEU A 192 -13.12 -52.01 15.01
N GLN A 193 -13.74 -50.88 15.34
CA GLN A 193 -15.03 -50.84 16.03
C GLN A 193 -16.14 -51.47 15.20
N ALA A 194 -16.18 -51.20 13.88
CA ALA A 194 -17.14 -51.82 12.97
C ALA A 194 -17.00 -53.35 12.96
N LYS A 195 -15.77 -53.88 12.87
CA LYS A 195 -15.52 -55.32 12.93
C LYS A 195 -15.92 -55.94 14.28
N GLN A 196 -15.67 -55.24 15.39
CA GLN A 196 -16.10 -55.72 16.72
C GLN A 196 -17.63 -55.82 16.79
N LEU A 197 -18.34 -54.80 16.31
CA LEU A 197 -19.80 -54.81 16.25
C LEU A 197 -20.34 -55.94 15.36
N GLU A 198 -19.76 -56.15 14.17
CA GLU A 198 -20.14 -57.25 13.28
C GLU A 198 -19.99 -58.61 13.99
N LEU A 199 -18.86 -58.84 14.67
CA LEU A 199 -18.63 -60.07 15.43
C LEU A 199 -19.60 -60.24 16.61
N GLU A 200 -19.95 -59.17 17.32
CA GLU A 200 -20.95 -59.23 18.40
C GLU A 200 -22.35 -59.54 17.89
N VAL A 201 -22.74 -58.97 16.75
CA VAL A 201 -24.03 -59.26 16.10
C VAL A 201 -24.07 -60.72 15.66
N SER A 202 -23.02 -61.23 15.00
CA SER A 202 -22.95 -62.63 14.56
C SER A 202 -22.93 -63.64 15.70
N LYS A 203 -22.47 -63.27 16.91
CA LYS A 203 -22.52 -64.15 18.10
C LYS A 203 -23.88 -64.20 18.78
N ARG A 204 -24.74 -63.21 18.51
CA ARG A 204 -26.10 -63.09 19.09
C ARG A 204 -27.19 -63.57 18.13
N ALA A 205 -26.85 -63.81 16.87
CA ALA A 205 -27.69 -64.48 15.88
C ALA A 205 -27.54 -66.00 16.00
#